data_AF-A0AAC9SA49-F1
#
_entry.id   AF-A0AAC9SA49-F1
#
_cell.length_a   1.000
_cell.length_b   1.000
_cell.length_c   1.000
_cell.angle_alpha   90.00
_cell.angle_beta   90.00
_cell.angle_gamma   90.00
#
_symmetry.space_group_name_H-M   'P 1'
#
loop_
_entity.id
_entity.type
_entity.pdbx_description
1 polymer ?
#
loop_
_entity_poly.entity_id
_entity_poly.type
_entity_poly.pdbx_seq_one_letter_code
_entity_poly.pdbx_strand_id
1 'polypeptide(L)'
;MAKKPMTREELLAQLETLDNSTEVGKLTAEVSRLTEENASLVSQRRELEGQLKQERDTVQTIRDALRTVDVPQRTYGDDRPGYAEMQEAAARSSRMAMAEVQVGIQSGTHDPATGLSYTADTKPQRVLAAGASKVTKSEMEAFFPALSGPEMDVTSIHGSQF
;
A
#
# COMPACT_ATOMS: atom_id res chain seq x y z
N MET A 1 12.03 -72.98 -39.15
CA MET A 1 11.10 -72.11 -39.91
C MET A 1 11.73 -70.71 -39.95
N ALA A 2 12.42 -70.37 -41.04
CA ALA A 2 12.94 -69.00 -41.20
C ALA A 2 11.75 -68.05 -41.40
N LYS A 3 11.66 -66.99 -40.60
CA LYS A 3 10.64 -65.95 -40.80
C LYS A 3 10.75 -65.44 -42.23
N LYS A 4 9.62 -65.39 -42.96
CA LYS A 4 9.57 -64.71 -44.26
C LYS A 4 10.13 -63.29 -44.08
N PRO A 5 10.99 -62.81 -45.00
CA PRO A 5 11.48 -61.45 -44.93
C PRO A 5 10.29 -60.49 -45.03
N MET A 6 10.21 -59.53 -44.10
CA MET A 6 9.20 -58.49 -44.11
C MET A 6 9.32 -57.65 -45.39
N THR A 7 8.17 -57.23 -45.91
CA THR A 7 8.15 -56.31 -47.05
C THR A 7 8.50 -54.89 -46.59
N ARG A 8 8.96 -54.05 -47.52
CA ARG A 8 9.29 -52.64 -47.24
C ARG A 8 8.10 -51.87 -46.66
N GLU A 9 6.89 -52.15 -47.15
CA GLU A 9 5.66 -51.51 -46.71
C GLU A 9 5.32 -51.89 -45.26
N GLU A 10 5.49 -53.17 -44.90
CA GLU A 10 5.31 -53.64 -43.53
C GLU A 10 6.32 -52.99 -42.56
N LEU A 11 7.56 -52.75 -42.99
CA LEU A 11 8.59 -52.08 -42.18
C LEU A 11 8.27 -50.59 -41.97
N LEU A 12 7.80 -49.89 -43.01
CA LEU A 12 7.39 -48.48 -42.91
C LEU A 12 6.19 -48.31 -41.97
N ALA A 13 5.18 -49.19 -42.08
CA ALA A 13 4.03 -49.18 -41.19
C ALA A 13 4.44 -49.42 -39.73
N GLN A 14 5.37 -50.35 -39.47
CA GLN A 14 5.91 -50.56 -38.13
C GLN A 14 6.66 -49.34 -37.60
N LEU A 15 7.47 -48.68 -38.44
CA LEU A 15 8.19 -47.48 -38.06
C LEU A 15 7.22 -46.35 -37.66
N GLU A 16 6.17 -46.14 -38.46
CA GLU A 16 5.14 -45.13 -38.21
C GLU A 16 4.38 -45.41 -36.91
N THR A 17 4.01 -46.67 -36.65
CA THR A 17 3.38 -47.04 -35.37
C THR A 17 4.31 -46.82 -34.17
N LEU A 18 5.61 -47.06 -34.35
CA LEU A 18 6.61 -46.83 -33.31
C LEU A 18 6.74 -45.33 -33.02
N ASP A 19 6.88 -44.51 -34.06
CA ASP A 19 6.99 -43.05 -33.95
C ASP A 19 5.76 -42.47 -33.25
N ASN A 20 4.55 -42.84 -33.70
CA ASN A 20 3.30 -42.42 -33.07
C ASN A 20 3.23 -42.84 -31.58
N SER A 21 3.66 -44.05 -31.25
CA SER A 21 3.72 -44.52 -29.86
C SER A 21 4.67 -43.68 -28.99
N THR A 22 5.84 -43.31 -29.53
CA THR A 22 6.78 -42.43 -28.80
C THR A 22 6.23 -41.02 -28.60
N GLU A 23 5.53 -40.46 -29.59
CA GLU A 23 4.92 -39.14 -29.48
C GLU A 23 3.76 -39.14 -28.47
N VAL A 24 2.90 -40.16 -28.50
CA VAL A 24 1.85 -40.36 -27.50
C VAL A 24 2.45 -40.48 -26.10
N GLY A 25 3.57 -41.18 -25.94
CA GLY A 25 4.28 -41.27 -24.65
C GLY A 25 4.76 -39.90 -24.13
N LYS A 26 5.33 -39.07 -25.00
CA LYS A 26 5.75 -37.69 -24.65
C LYS A 26 4.56 -36.82 -24.27
N LEU A 27 3.49 -36.86 -25.06
CA LEU A 27 2.27 -36.10 -24.78
C LEU A 27 1.63 -36.55 -23.46
N THR A 28 1.61 -37.85 -23.18
CA THR A 28 1.08 -38.38 -21.92
C THR A 28 1.90 -37.90 -20.71
N ALA A 29 3.23 -37.89 -20.82
CA ALA A 29 4.10 -37.36 -19.76
C ALA A 29 3.86 -35.86 -19.52
N GLU A 30 3.69 -35.08 -20.59
CA GLU A 30 3.40 -33.65 -20.49
C GLU A 30 2.01 -33.37 -19.92
N VAL A 31 1.00 -34.15 -20.30
CA VAL A 31 -0.35 -34.06 -19.72
C VAL A 31 -0.31 -34.35 -18.22
N SER A 32 0.44 -35.38 -17.78
CA SER A 32 0.62 -35.68 -16.36
C SER A 32 1.30 -34.52 -15.63
N ARG A 33 2.39 -33.97 -16.19
CA ARG A 33 3.11 -32.82 -15.63
C ARG A 33 2.19 -31.61 -15.46
N LEU A 34 1.44 -31.25 -16.51
CA LEU A 34 0.49 -30.13 -16.48
C LEU A 34 -0.68 -30.36 -15.53
N THR A 35 -1.09 -31.62 -15.34
CA THR A 35 -2.14 -31.99 -14.39
C THR A 35 -1.67 -31.80 -12.95
N GLU A 36 -0.45 -32.23 -12.64
CA GLU A 36 0.18 -32.01 -11.32
C GLU A 36 0.39 -30.52 -11.02
N GLU A 37 0.89 -29.77 -12.01
CA GLU A 37 1.08 -28.33 -11.91
C GLU A 37 -0.26 -27.61 -11.65
N ASN A 38 -1.32 -27.95 -12.40
CA ASN A 38 -2.66 -27.40 -12.15
C ASN A 38 -3.19 -27.76 -10.77
N ALA A 39 -3.01 -29.00 -10.30
CA ALA A 39 -3.45 -29.40 -8.97
C ALA A 39 -2.74 -28.59 -7.88
N SER A 40 -1.43 -28.36 -8.03
CA SER A 40 -0.64 -27.51 -7.14
C SER A 40 -1.13 -26.06 -7.14
N LEU A 41 -1.30 -25.46 -8.33
CA LEU A 41 -1.79 -24.09 -8.47
C LEU A 41 -3.20 -23.90 -7.88
N VAL A 42 -4.10 -24.86 -8.08
CA VAL A 42 -5.45 -24.84 -7.49
C VAL A 42 -5.39 -24.91 -5.97
N SER A 43 -4.49 -25.73 -5.41
CA SER A 43 -4.29 -25.81 -3.95
C SER A 43 -3.79 -24.47 -3.40
N GLN A 44 -2.75 -23.89 -4.00
CA GLN A 44 -2.21 -22.59 -3.61
C GLN A 44 -3.26 -21.48 -3.70
N ARG A 45 -4.06 -21.46 -4.77
CA ARG A 45 -5.14 -20.48 -4.94
C ARG A 45 -6.16 -20.57 -3.81
N ARG A 46 -6.58 -21.78 -3.42
CA ARG A 46 -7.54 -21.99 -2.32
C ARG A 46 -6.97 -21.54 -0.98
N GLU A 47 -5.69 -21.79 -0.73
CA GLU A 47 -5.02 -21.33 0.49
C GLU A 47 -5.00 -19.81 0.58
N LEU A 48 -4.59 -19.13 -0.51
CA LEU A 48 -4.59 -17.67 -0.59
C LEU A 48 -5.99 -17.07 -0.47
N GLU A 49 -7.01 -17.69 -1.08
CA GLU A 49 -8.42 -17.28 -0.90
C GLU A 49 -8.86 -17.39 0.57
N GLY A 50 -8.40 -18.43 1.28
CA GLY A 50 -8.63 -18.61 2.71
C GLY A 50 -7.96 -17.53 3.56
N GLN A 51 -6.68 -17.24 3.30
CA GLN A 51 -5.94 -16.17 3.98
C GLN A 51 -6.59 -14.80 3.76
N LEU A 52 -6.97 -14.49 2.52
CA LEU A 52 -7.63 -13.23 2.17
C LEU A 52 -9.00 -13.08 2.87
N LYS A 53 -9.75 -14.18 3.02
CA LYS A 53 -10.98 -14.17 3.81
C LYS A 53 -10.69 -13.88 5.28
N GLN A 54 -9.70 -14.55 5.87
CA GLN A 54 -9.30 -14.32 7.26
C GLN A 54 -8.84 -12.87 7.51
N GLU A 55 -8.07 -12.29 6.60
CA GLU A 55 -7.65 -10.89 6.69
C GLU A 55 -8.85 -9.94 6.64
N ARG A 56 -9.80 -10.17 5.74
CA ARG A 56 -11.04 -9.38 5.65
C ARG A 56 -11.85 -9.45 6.95
N ASP A 57 -11.99 -10.64 7.52
CA ASP A 57 -12.69 -10.84 8.79
C ASP A 57 -11.96 -10.13 9.95
N THR A 58 -10.62 -10.17 9.95
CA THR A 58 -9.78 -9.48 10.94
C THR A 58 -9.92 -7.96 10.82
N VAL A 59 -9.85 -7.42 9.61
CA VAL A 59 -10.06 -5.98 9.34
C VAL A 59 -11.45 -5.54 9.77
N GLN A 60 -12.48 -6.35 9.51
CA GLN A 60 -13.84 -6.04 9.93
C GLN A 60 -13.96 -6.05 11.46
N THR A 61 -13.34 -7.02 12.14
CA THR A 61 -13.28 -7.07 13.60
C THR A 61 -12.57 -5.85 14.19
N ILE A 62 -11.44 -5.43 13.60
CA ILE A 62 -10.72 -4.21 14.01
C ILE A 62 -11.60 -2.98 13.80
N ARG A 63 -12.30 -2.87 12.66
CA ARG A 63 -13.22 -1.76 12.38
C ARG A 63 -14.35 -1.69 13.41
N ASP A 64 -14.93 -2.82 13.78
CA ASP A 64 -16.02 -2.86 14.75
C ASP A 64 -15.53 -2.56 16.17
N ALA A 65 -14.32 -3.01 16.55
CA ALA A 65 -13.68 -2.61 17.80
C ALA A 65 -13.36 -1.11 17.82
N LEU A 66 -12.84 -0.54 16.73
CA LEU A 66 -12.58 0.90 16.62
C LEU A 66 -13.88 1.71 16.75
N ARG A 67 -15.00 1.26 16.17
CA ARG A 67 -16.32 1.91 16.36
C ARG A 67 -16.77 1.93 17.81
N THR A 68 -16.40 0.93 18.61
CA THR A 68 -16.72 0.91 20.05
C THR A 68 -15.78 1.77 20.89
N VAL A 69 -14.55 1.98 20.41
CA VAL A 69 -13.53 2.86 21.03
C VAL A 69 -13.69 4.32 20.59
N ASP A 70 -14.35 4.57 19.45
CA ASP A 70 -15.07 5.81 19.15
C ASP A 70 -16.27 5.94 20.11
N VAL A 71 -15.93 6.03 21.40
CA VAL A 71 -16.66 6.79 22.41
C VAL A 71 -17.11 8.07 21.71
N PRO A 72 -18.39 8.48 21.83
CA PRO A 72 -18.91 9.64 21.14
C PRO A 72 -17.89 10.76 21.23
N GLN A 73 -17.62 11.46 20.13
CA GLN A 73 -17.21 12.86 20.24
C GLN A 73 -18.23 13.49 21.16
N ARG A 74 -17.88 13.47 22.44
CA ARG A 74 -18.70 13.88 23.54
C ARG A 74 -18.82 15.35 23.25
N THR A 75 -20.02 15.77 22.88
CA THR A 75 -20.45 17.13 22.61
C THR A 75 -20.22 17.98 23.87
N TYR A 76 -18.96 18.22 24.18
CA TYR A 76 -18.41 19.17 25.14
C TYR A 76 -17.63 20.26 24.37
N GLY A 77 -17.89 20.39 23.06
CA GLY A 77 -17.21 21.30 22.15
C GLY A 77 -18.13 22.24 21.37
N ASP A 78 -19.43 21.95 21.25
CA ASP A 78 -20.35 22.81 20.48
C ASP A 78 -20.53 24.20 21.13
N ASP A 79 -20.26 24.32 22.43
CA ASP A 79 -20.28 25.60 23.16
C ASP A 79 -18.89 26.25 23.32
N ARG A 80 -17.82 25.69 22.73
CA ARG A 80 -16.50 26.32 22.75
C ARG A 80 -16.31 27.20 21.51
N PRO A 81 -16.23 28.55 21.66
CA PRO A 81 -15.92 29.41 20.53
C PRO A 81 -14.58 28.99 19.90
N GLY A 82 -14.60 28.68 18.60
CA GLY A 82 -13.42 28.24 17.81
C GLY A 82 -13.43 26.78 17.36
N TYR A 83 -14.27 25.89 17.92
CA TYR A 83 -14.30 24.48 17.51
C TYR A 83 -14.98 24.26 16.15
N ALA A 84 -16.04 25.02 15.87
CA ALA A 84 -16.69 25.03 14.55
C ALA A 84 -15.74 25.52 13.45
N GLU A 85 -14.94 26.56 13.73
CA GLU A 85 -13.92 27.08 12.81
C GLU A 85 -12.81 26.06 12.55
N MET A 86 -12.41 25.28 13.57
CA MET A 86 -11.44 24.20 13.44
C MET A 86 -11.96 23.04 12.59
N GLN A 87 -13.21 22.61 12.81
CA GLN A 87 -13.82 21.56 11.98
C GLN A 87 -14.00 22.02 10.54
N GLU A 88 -14.39 23.28 10.33
CA GLU A 88 -14.52 23.84 8.98
C GLU A 88 -13.16 24.05 8.31
N ALA A 89 -12.10 24.38 9.05
CA ALA A 89 -10.73 24.42 8.56
C ALA A 89 -10.22 23.03 8.18
N ALA A 90 -10.50 22.00 9.00
CA ALA A 90 -10.15 20.62 8.70
C ALA A 90 -10.89 20.11 7.45
N ALA A 91 -12.19 20.38 7.35
CA ALA A 91 -13.00 20.02 6.18
C ALA A 91 -12.58 20.77 4.90
N ARG A 92 -12.05 22.00 5.02
CA ARG A 92 -11.44 22.72 3.89
C ARG A 92 -10.10 22.12 3.49
N SER A 93 -9.25 21.77 4.46
CA SER A 93 -7.96 21.10 4.22
C SER A 93 -8.14 19.74 3.52
N SER A 94 -9.08 18.91 3.97
CA SER A 94 -9.37 17.63 3.31
C SER A 94 -9.89 17.78 1.88
N ARG A 95 -10.68 18.83 1.60
CA ARG A 95 -11.15 19.13 0.24
C ARG A 95 -10.03 19.64 -0.66
N MET A 96 -9.11 20.46 -0.15
CA MET A 96 -7.93 20.89 -0.89
C MET A 96 -6.99 19.72 -1.18
N ALA A 97 -6.73 18.84 -0.21
CA ALA A 97 -5.90 17.65 -0.42
C ALA A 97 -6.46 16.72 -1.52
N MET A 98 -7.79 16.55 -1.58
CA MET A 98 -8.44 15.79 -2.65
C MET A 98 -8.30 16.48 -4.01
N ALA A 99 -8.43 17.81 -4.05
CA ALA A 99 -8.25 18.59 -5.28
C ALA A 99 -6.79 18.57 -5.77
N GLU A 100 -5.80 18.64 -4.87
CA GLU A 100 -4.38 18.53 -5.20
C GLU A 100 -4.05 17.18 -5.85
N VAL A 101 -4.59 16.08 -5.31
CA VAL A 101 -4.44 14.73 -5.90
C VAL A 101 -5.09 14.66 -7.28
N GLN A 102 -6.26 15.26 -7.46
CA GLN A 102 -7.01 15.21 -8.73
C GLN A 102 -6.33 16.03 -9.85
N VAL A 103 -5.57 17.07 -9.50
CA VAL A 103 -4.76 17.87 -10.44
C VAL A 103 -3.34 17.29 -10.62
N GLY A 104 -3.02 16.18 -9.94
CA GLY A 104 -1.71 15.51 -10.04
C GLY A 104 -0.59 16.23 -9.27
N ILE A 105 -0.94 17.16 -8.39
CA ILE A 105 0.00 17.91 -7.56
C ILE A 105 0.42 16.99 -6.41
N GLN A 106 1.63 16.44 -6.50
CA GLN A 106 2.20 15.64 -5.41
C GLN A 106 2.78 16.58 -4.33
N SER A 107 2.37 16.36 -3.08
CA SER A 107 2.89 17.12 -1.93
C SER A 107 4.42 17.09 -1.89
N GLY A 108 5.04 18.27 -1.70
CA GLY A 108 6.50 18.43 -1.66
C GLY A 108 7.20 18.51 -3.03
N THR A 109 6.48 18.39 -4.14
CA THR A 109 7.06 18.51 -5.49
C THR A 109 6.66 19.78 -6.23
N HIS A 110 5.69 20.56 -5.71
CA HIS A 110 5.20 21.80 -6.30
C HIS A 110 5.22 22.94 -5.29
N ASP A 111 5.48 24.15 -5.78
CA ASP A 111 5.39 25.39 -5.00
C ASP A 111 3.92 25.67 -4.63
N PRO A 112 3.58 25.78 -3.33
CA PRO A 112 2.21 26.03 -2.90
C PRO A 112 1.67 27.40 -3.33
N ALA A 113 2.53 28.38 -3.64
CA ALA A 113 2.10 29.71 -4.07
C ALA A 113 1.75 29.75 -5.57
N THR A 114 2.42 28.94 -6.39
CA THR A 114 2.31 29.01 -7.86
C THR A 114 1.77 27.75 -8.52
N GLY A 115 1.73 26.62 -7.81
CA GLY A 115 1.30 25.31 -8.31
C GLY A 115 2.27 24.69 -9.33
N LEU A 116 3.43 25.32 -9.58
CA LEU A 116 4.44 24.83 -10.50
C LEU A 116 5.37 23.84 -9.81
N SER A 117 5.90 22.87 -10.56
CA SER A 117 6.86 21.89 -10.05
C SER A 117 8.15 22.59 -9.59
N TYR A 118 8.69 22.19 -8.44
CA TYR A 118 9.99 22.64 -7.96
C TYR A 118 11.09 22.20 -8.94
N THR A 119 11.85 23.15 -9.45
CA THR A 119 13.10 22.94 -10.19
C THR A 119 14.30 23.20 -9.27
N ALA A 120 15.52 22.97 -9.75
CA ALA A 120 16.74 23.21 -8.95
C ALA A 120 16.82 24.65 -8.40
N ASP A 121 16.24 25.62 -9.11
CA ASP A 121 16.26 27.05 -8.78
C ASP A 121 15.04 27.50 -7.96
N THR A 122 13.92 26.78 -8.01
CA THR A 122 12.68 27.15 -7.30
C THR A 122 12.43 26.34 -6.05
N LYS A 123 13.21 25.29 -5.80
CA LYS A 123 13.13 24.55 -4.54
C LYS A 123 13.63 25.43 -3.39
N PRO A 124 12.87 25.62 -2.30
CA PRO A 124 13.41 26.22 -1.09
C PRO A 124 14.48 25.29 -0.50
N GLN A 125 15.74 25.51 -0.85
CA GLN A 125 16.87 24.79 -0.29
C GLN A 125 17.41 25.57 0.91
N ARG A 126 17.29 24.99 2.10
CA ARG A 126 18.09 25.44 3.24
C ARG A 126 19.50 24.90 3.07
N VAL A 127 20.48 25.79 2.95
CA VAL A 127 21.89 25.40 2.82
C VAL A 127 22.36 24.80 4.15
N LEU A 128 22.73 23.52 4.16
CA LEU A 128 23.22 22.79 5.34
C LEU A 128 24.75 22.83 5.47
N ALA A 129 25.39 23.90 5.00
CA ALA A 129 26.82 24.08 5.14
C ALA A 129 27.21 24.29 6.62
N ALA A 130 28.43 23.93 7.00
CA ALA A 130 28.94 24.16 8.34
C ALA A 130 28.90 25.67 8.67
N GLY A 131 28.13 26.04 9.71
CA GLY A 131 27.89 27.43 10.10
C GLY A 131 26.50 27.98 9.72
N ALA A 132 25.66 27.21 9.02
CA ALA A 132 24.28 27.60 8.75
C ALA A 132 23.46 27.75 10.04
N SER A 133 22.52 28.70 10.06
CA SER A 133 21.63 28.93 11.20
C SER A 133 20.83 27.66 11.51
N LYS A 134 20.82 27.27 12.78
CA LYS A 134 20.00 26.13 13.25
C LYS A 134 18.53 26.44 13.03
N VAL A 135 17.73 25.39 12.79
CA VAL A 135 16.28 25.49 12.71
C VAL A 135 15.77 26.13 14.00
N THR A 136 15.03 27.23 13.89
CA THR A 136 14.45 27.88 15.07
C THR A 136 13.18 27.14 15.49
N LYS A 137 12.81 27.25 16.76
CA LYS A 137 11.58 26.64 17.28
C LYS A 137 10.35 27.12 16.50
N SER A 138 10.30 28.40 16.18
CA SER A 138 9.24 29.01 15.38
C SER A 138 9.18 28.51 13.94
N GLU A 139 10.32 28.24 13.30
CA GLU A 139 10.35 27.60 11.98
C GLU A 139 9.79 26.17 12.05
N MET A 140 10.17 25.40 13.07
CA MET A 140 9.68 24.04 13.27
C MET A 140 8.17 23.99 13.50
N GLU A 141 7.63 24.91 14.30
CA GLU A 141 6.20 25.04 14.58
C GLU A 141 5.40 25.45 13.33
N ALA A 142 5.99 26.29 12.46
CA ALA A 142 5.38 26.69 11.19
C ALA A 142 5.31 25.54 10.18
N PHE A 143 6.36 24.71 10.09
CA PHE A 143 6.39 23.55 9.18
C PHE A 143 5.61 22.34 9.70
N PHE A 144 5.56 22.17 11.02
CA PHE A 144 4.91 21.03 11.68
C PHE A 144 3.96 21.51 12.78
N PRO A 145 2.81 22.14 12.43
CA PRO A 145 1.85 22.61 13.42
C PRO A 145 1.33 21.49 14.34
N ALA A 146 1.31 20.24 13.85
CA ALA A 146 0.91 19.06 14.60
C ALA A 146 1.92 18.61 15.68
N LEU A 147 3.17 19.07 15.61
CA LEU A 147 4.21 18.83 16.63
C LEU A 147 4.30 19.96 17.67
N SER A 148 3.61 21.08 17.42
CA SER A 148 3.46 22.14 18.41
C SER A 148 2.44 21.72 19.45
N GLY A 149 2.91 20.93 20.43
CA GLY A 149 2.12 20.58 21.61
C GLY A 149 1.79 21.82 22.44
N PRO A 150 0.75 21.77 23.29
CA PRO A 150 0.37 22.91 24.13
C PRO A 150 1.57 23.36 24.96
N GLU A 151 1.92 24.64 24.89
CA GLU A 151 2.96 25.23 25.73
C GLU A 151 2.53 25.07 27.20
N MET A 152 3.22 24.20 27.93
CA MET A 152 3.09 24.09 29.37
C MET A 152 3.71 25.33 29.99
N ASP A 153 2.87 26.22 30.49
CA ASP A 153 3.27 27.42 31.21
C ASP A 153 3.98 27.01 32.50
N VAL A 154 5.33 27.06 32.52
CA VAL A 154 6.14 26.77 33.72
C VAL A 154 6.17 28.01 34.62
N THR A 155 5.01 28.47 35.04
CA THR A 155 4.86 29.57 36.01
C THR A 155 3.83 29.22 37.07
N SER A 156 4.05 28.10 37.77
CA SER A 156 3.28 27.78 38.99
C SER A 156 4.10 26.91 39.96
N ILE A 157 5.30 27.35 40.31
CA ILE A 157 5.96 26.91 41.56
C ILE A 157 6.30 28.16 42.35
N HIS A 158 5.28 28.74 42.99
CA HIS A 158 5.45 29.65 44.11
C HIS A 158 4.34 29.39 45.13
N GLY A 159 4.75 28.97 46.32
CA GLY A 159 3.97 29.14 47.55
C GLY A 159 3.05 27.98 47.93
N SER A 160 3.61 26.96 48.59
CA SER A 160 2.88 26.30 49.69
C SER A 160 3.80 26.28 50.89
N GLN A 161 3.54 27.21 51.82
CA GLN A 161 4.10 27.21 53.16
C GLN A 161 3.60 25.96 53.91
N PHE A 162 4.53 25.22 54.50
CA PHE A 162 4.44 24.64 55.84
C PHE A 162 5.84 24.63 56.44
#